data_AF-A0AAW0FJI4-F1
#
_entry.id   AF-A0AAW0FJI4-F1
#
_cell.length_a   1.000
_cell.length_b   1.000
_cell.length_c   1.000
_cell.angle_alpha   90.00
_cell.angle_beta   90.00
_cell.angle_gamma   90.00
#
_symmetry.space_group_name_H-M   'P 1'
#
loop_
_entity.id
_entity.type
_entity.pdbx_description
1 polymer ?
#
loop_
_entity_poly.entity_id
_entity_poly.type
_entity_poly.pdbx_seq_one_letter_code
_entity_poly.pdbx_strand_id
1 'polypeptide(L)'
;MAPKKRIPSSIQSLEDLAAIKHAMAGVFQDAQLNLTSHRKLVVVLRNIQLRAIELGLQGSFNLTFAKLINLILPLKKGEKAADRIAKFSSAFVSAILKDEQKQREEDGMNDEDHDETPGSEFIEFLVHHLLRGTDAKDKNVRYRVVQLLAYFVNYITEIDEELFQALHYSLRNRLKDKESNVRIQAIVAISRFQFFELADDEENANGYNQKHMNSATKSLLTALENDDVPEKELEM
;
A
#
# COMPACT_ATOMS: atom_id res chain seq x y z
N MET A 1 31.04 -6.17 5.29
CA MET A 1 29.94 -5.61 6.09
C MET A 1 29.80 -4.15 5.72
N ALA A 2 28.76 -3.82 4.94
CA ALA A 2 28.37 -2.42 4.75
C ALA A 2 28.05 -1.78 6.12
N PRO A 3 28.30 -0.48 6.31
CA PRO A 3 27.97 0.20 7.56
C PRO A 3 26.46 0.25 7.75
N LYS A 4 25.94 -0.31 8.86
CA LYS A 4 24.54 -0.15 9.27
C LYS A 4 24.14 1.32 9.23
N LYS A 5 23.02 1.63 8.58
CA LYS A 5 22.50 2.99 8.40
C LYS A 5 22.40 3.70 9.75
N ARG A 6 23.11 4.83 9.90
CA ARG A 6 23.22 5.53 11.18
C ARG A 6 21.93 6.27 11.53
N ILE A 7 21.22 5.81 12.57
CA ILE A 7 20.03 6.46 13.11
C ILE A 7 20.44 7.77 13.84
N PRO A 8 19.70 8.89 13.66
CA PRO A 8 19.96 10.12 14.40
C PRO A 8 19.85 9.97 15.93
N SER A 9 20.66 10.71 16.69
CA SER A 9 20.70 10.63 18.16
C SER A 9 19.34 10.89 18.84
N SER A 10 18.52 11.78 18.28
CA SER A 10 17.16 12.05 18.77
C SER A 10 16.19 10.87 18.63
N ILE A 11 16.48 9.92 17.74
CA ILE A 11 15.69 8.71 17.56
C ILE A 11 16.31 7.55 18.35
N GLN A 12 17.64 7.55 18.54
CA GLN A 12 18.32 6.58 19.39
C GLN A 12 17.86 6.65 20.86
N SER A 13 17.41 7.82 21.34
CA SER A 13 16.84 7.98 22.68
C SER A 13 15.45 7.37 22.86
N LEU A 14 14.84 6.80 21.81
CA LEU A 14 13.61 6.01 21.95
C LEU A 14 14.01 4.64 22.51
N GLU A 15 13.50 4.31 23.69
CA GLU A 15 13.90 3.10 24.43
C GLU A 15 12.79 2.05 24.52
N ASP A 16 11.53 2.47 24.42
CA ASP A 16 10.38 1.59 24.63
C ASP A 16 9.26 1.80 23.61
N LEU A 17 8.24 0.94 23.72
CA LEU A 17 7.05 0.97 22.88
C LEU A 17 6.27 2.29 22.99
N ALA A 18 6.22 2.91 24.17
CA ALA A 18 5.47 4.13 24.38
C ALA A 18 6.13 5.31 23.63
N ALA A 19 7.45 5.40 23.70
CA ALA A 19 8.26 6.37 22.98
C ALA A 19 8.12 6.21 21.46
N ILE A 20 8.20 4.98 20.94
CA ILE A 20 7.97 4.69 19.52
C ILE A 20 6.57 5.15 19.08
N LYS A 21 5.53 4.77 19.83
CA LYS A 21 4.14 5.17 19.51
C LYS A 21 3.96 6.68 19.50
N HIS A 22 4.51 7.37 20.50
CA HIS A 22 4.43 8.83 20.57
C HIS A 22 5.15 9.49 19.39
N ALA A 23 6.35 9.00 19.03
CA ALA A 23 7.10 9.53 17.89
C ALA A 23 6.34 9.34 16.57
N MET A 24 5.75 8.16 16.34
CA MET A 24 4.91 7.89 15.16
C MET A 24 3.69 8.80 15.11
N ALA A 25 2.98 9.00 16.23
CA ALA A 25 1.83 9.88 16.30
C ALA A 25 2.20 11.33 15.95
N GLY A 26 3.35 11.82 16.44
CA GLY A 26 3.86 13.15 16.08
C GLY A 26 4.12 13.29 14.58
N VAL A 27 4.73 12.28 13.96
CA VAL A 27 4.98 12.29 12.51
C VAL A 27 3.67 12.33 11.72
N PHE A 28 2.67 11.53 12.09
CA PHE A 28 1.37 11.53 11.42
C PHE A 28 0.62 12.86 11.64
N GLN A 29 0.73 13.44 12.84
CA GLN A 29 0.14 14.74 13.15
C GLN A 29 0.69 15.84 12.24
N ASP A 30 1.99 15.82 11.96
CA ASP A 30 2.61 16.79 11.04
C ASP A 30 2.29 16.47 9.57
N ALA A 31 2.24 15.19 9.21
CA ALA A 31 1.99 14.73 7.84
C ALA A 31 0.60 15.10 7.32
N GLN A 32 -0.42 15.20 8.19
CA GLN A 32 -1.77 15.61 7.78
C GLN A 32 -1.88 17.11 7.48
N LEU A 33 -0.92 17.95 7.90
CA LEU A 33 -1.01 19.41 7.77
C LEU A 33 -0.61 19.90 6.37
N ASN A 34 0.49 19.42 5.82
CA ASN A 34 0.99 19.84 4.51
C ASN A 34 1.81 18.76 3.79
N LEU A 35 1.87 18.84 2.46
CA LEU A 35 2.63 17.90 1.62
C LEU A 35 4.13 18.21 1.58
N THR A 36 4.52 19.47 1.77
CA THR A 36 5.92 19.92 1.64
C THR A 36 6.85 19.24 2.63
N SER A 37 6.37 18.92 3.84
CA SER A 37 7.14 18.23 4.87
C SER A 37 7.29 16.72 4.64
N HIS A 38 6.51 16.11 3.74
CA HIS A 38 6.42 14.64 3.61
C HIS A 38 7.77 13.98 3.39
N ARG A 39 8.60 14.51 2.50
CA ARG A 39 9.93 13.94 2.23
C ARG A 39 10.78 13.85 3.51
N LYS A 40 10.74 14.89 4.35
CA LYS A 40 11.45 14.92 5.63
C LYS A 40 10.82 13.96 6.64
N LEU A 41 9.50 13.97 6.74
CA LEU A 41 8.75 13.12 7.68
C LEU A 41 8.89 11.62 7.37
N VAL A 42 8.97 11.25 6.09
CA VAL A 42 9.22 9.86 5.66
C VAL A 42 10.59 9.38 6.17
N VAL A 43 11.63 10.21 6.06
CA VAL A 43 12.96 9.89 6.59
C VAL A 43 12.93 9.73 8.11
N VAL A 44 12.19 10.59 8.81
CA VAL A 44 12.01 10.47 10.27
C VAL A 44 11.30 9.16 10.61
N LEU A 45 10.20 8.83 9.93
CA LEU A 45 9.45 7.60 10.19
C LEU A 45 10.27 6.34 9.88
N ARG A 46 11.09 6.36 8.83
CA ARG A 46 11.99 5.25 8.49
C ARG A 46 13.04 5.03 9.57
N ASN A 47 13.63 6.09 10.10
CA ASN A 47 14.54 5.97 11.23
C ASN A 47 13.83 5.46 12.51
N ILE A 48 12.57 5.84 12.75
CA ILE A 48 11.77 5.27 13.86
C ILE A 48 11.53 3.77 13.64
N GLN A 49 11.22 3.34 12.42
CA GLN A 49 11.06 1.91 12.09
C GLN A 49 12.36 1.14 12.32
N LEU A 50 13.50 1.63 11.82
CA LEU A 50 14.80 1.00 12.05
C LEU A 50 15.11 0.89 13.55
N ARG A 51 14.79 1.93 14.32
CA ARG A 51 14.93 1.88 15.79
C ARG A 51 14.00 0.85 16.43
N ALA A 52 12.76 0.76 15.96
CA ALA A 52 11.84 -0.27 16.44
C ALA A 52 12.36 -1.67 16.14
N ILE A 53 12.96 -1.90 14.97
CA ILE A 53 13.61 -3.17 14.60
C ILE A 53 14.78 -3.47 15.55
N GLU A 54 15.66 -2.50 15.81
CA GLU A 54 16.78 -2.66 16.77
C GLU A 54 16.31 -3.07 18.18
N LEU A 55 15.12 -2.62 18.58
CA LEU A 55 14.53 -2.92 19.89
C LEU A 55 13.67 -4.20 19.89
N GLY A 56 13.54 -4.91 18.77
CA GLY A 56 12.65 -6.07 18.64
C GLY A 56 11.15 -5.70 18.69
N LEU A 57 10.80 -4.46 18.32
CA LEU A 57 9.46 -3.88 18.39
C LEU A 57 8.78 -3.73 17.01
N GLN A 58 9.25 -4.43 15.98
CA GLN A 58 8.74 -4.30 14.60
C GLN A 58 7.23 -4.58 14.50
N GLY A 59 6.74 -5.70 15.04
CA GLY A 59 5.29 -6.00 15.01
C GLY A 59 4.45 -4.93 15.73
N SER A 60 5.00 -4.31 16.77
CA SER A 60 4.36 -3.19 17.47
C SER A 60 4.36 -1.89 16.66
N PHE A 61 5.42 -1.62 15.90
CA PHE A 61 5.47 -0.54 14.92
C PHE A 61 4.40 -0.75 13.85
N ASN A 62 4.35 -1.94 13.24
CA ASN A 62 3.39 -2.31 12.20
C ASN A 62 1.94 -2.08 12.68
N LEU A 63 1.59 -2.62 13.85
CA LEU A 63 0.26 -2.43 14.45
C LEU A 63 -0.06 -0.96 14.74
N THR A 64 0.92 -0.18 15.19
CA THR A 64 0.73 1.25 15.46
C THR A 64 0.50 2.03 14.17
N PHE A 65 1.25 1.73 13.11
CA PHE A 65 1.05 2.32 11.79
C PHE A 65 -0.36 2.02 11.27
N ALA A 66 -0.80 0.76 11.32
CA ALA A 66 -2.16 0.37 10.93
C ALA A 66 -3.25 1.08 11.75
N LYS A 67 -3.05 1.26 13.06
CA LYS A 67 -3.98 2.04 13.90
C LYS A 67 -4.07 3.50 13.47
N LEU A 68 -2.97 4.12 13.07
CA LEU A 68 -2.95 5.49 12.57
C LEU A 68 -3.63 5.60 11.19
N ILE A 69 -3.45 4.61 10.31
CA ILE A 69 -4.20 4.49 9.04
C ILE A 69 -5.71 4.36 9.29
N ASN A 70 -6.12 3.55 10.27
CA ASN A 70 -7.54 3.36 10.58
C ASN A 70 -8.30 4.66 10.88
N LEU A 71 -7.60 5.68 11.39
CA LEU A 71 -8.20 6.99 11.69
C LEU A 71 -8.69 7.72 10.43
N ILE A 72 -8.08 7.46 9.27
CA ILE A 72 -8.47 8.11 8.01
C ILE A 72 -9.49 7.31 7.21
N LEU A 73 -9.68 6.02 7.51
CA LEU A 73 -10.58 5.14 6.76
C LEU A 73 -12.04 5.61 6.72
N PRO A 74 -12.66 6.09 7.83
CA PRO A 74 -14.05 6.54 7.77
C PRO A 74 -14.22 7.93 7.13
N LEU A 75 -13.12 8.60 6.76
CA LEU A 75 -13.17 9.96 6.23
C LEU A 75 -13.54 9.96 4.74
N LYS A 76 -14.52 10.81 4.39
CA LYS A 76 -15.01 10.96 3.02
C LYS A 76 -13.92 11.38 2.02
N LYS A 77 -14.14 11.09 0.74
CA LYS A 77 -13.35 11.64 -0.37
C LYS A 77 -13.30 13.17 -0.29
N GLY A 78 -12.12 13.74 -0.59
CA GLY A 78 -11.88 15.19 -0.55
C GLY A 78 -11.51 15.75 0.82
N GLU A 79 -11.50 14.92 1.87
CA GLU A 79 -10.93 15.30 3.16
C GLU A 79 -9.40 15.42 3.05
N LYS A 80 -8.89 16.66 3.08
CA LYS A 80 -7.48 16.96 2.77
C LYS A 80 -6.51 16.27 3.71
N ALA A 81 -6.85 16.16 5.00
CA ALA A 81 -6.01 15.48 5.97
C ALA A 81 -5.84 13.99 5.61
N ALA A 82 -6.93 13.31 5.29
CA ALA A 82 -6.93 11.91 4.88
C ALA A 82 -6.16 11.69 3.56
N ASP A 83 -6.37 12.56 2.57
CA ASP A 83 -5.69 12.48 1.27
C ASP A 83 -4.17 12.64 1.42
N ARG A 84 -3.74 13.52 2.33
CA ARG A 84 -2.30 13.71 2.64
C ARG A 84 -1.74 12.49 3.34
N ILE A 85 -2.45 11.93 4.33
CA ILE A 85 -1.97 10.71 5.01
C ILE A 85 -1.86 9.55 4.03
N ALA A 86 -2.83 9.33 3.14
CA ALA A 86 -2.74 8.27 2.13
C ALA A 86 -1.49 8.40 1.24
N LYS A 87 -1.19 9.62 0.77
CA LYS A 87 0.03 9.92 -0.01
C LYS A 87 1.30 9.74 0.81
N PHE A 88 1.30 10.19 2.06
CA PHE A 88 2.42 10.03 2.99
C PHE A 88 2.74 8.54 3.21
N SER A 89 1.72 7.72 3.43
CA SER A 89 1.87 6.27 3.61
C SER A 89 2.44 5.59 2.37
N SER A 90 1.98 5.97 1.18
CA SER A 90 2.56 5.50 -0.09
C SER A 90 4.03 5.88 -0.23
N ALA A 91 4.38 7.12 0.11
CA ALA A 91 5.76 7.58 0.06
C ALA A 91 6.65 6.85 1.08
N PHE A 92 6.10 6.51 2.24
CA PHE A 92 6.79 5.74 3.26
C PHE A 92 7.08 4.30 2.81
N VAL A 93 6.08 3.59 2.26
CA VAL A 93 6.27 2.25 1.68
C VAL A 93 7.34 2.28 0.59
N SER A 94 7.28 3.26 -0.33
CA SER A 94 8.31 3.42 -1.37
C SER A 94 9.71 3.66 -0.80
N ALA A 95 9.83 4.38 0.31
CA ALA A 95 11.13 4.66 0.94
C ALA A 95 11.73 3.42 1.62
N ILE A 96 10.89 2.53 2.18
CA ILE A 96 11.35 1.25 2.73
C ILE A 96 12.00 0.41 1.63
N LEU A 97 11.28 0.17 0.53
CA LEU A 97 11.78 -0.65 -0.58
C LEU A 97 13.05 -0.09 -1.20
N LYS A 98 13.11 1.23 -1.43
CA LYS A 98 14.31 1.87 -1.98
C LYS A 98 15.51 1.78 -1.04
N ASP A 99 15.28 1.91 0.26
CA ASP A 99 16.35 1.76 1.24
C ASP A 99 16.90 0.33 1.27
N GLU A 100 16.03 -0.67 1.18
CA GLU A 100 16.40 -2.09 1.23
C GLU A 100 17.04 -2.57 -0.07
N GLN A 101 16.50 -2.17 -1.22
CA GLN A 101 17.13 -2.40 -2.51
C GLN A 101 18.56 -1.85 -2.54
N LYS A 102 18.74 -0.60 -2.08
CA LYS A 102 20.06 0.02 -2.02
C LYS A 102 21.00 -0.75 -1.09
N GLN A 103 20.50 -1.28 0.02
CA GLN A 103 21.31 -2.07 0.94
C GLN A 103 21.74 -3.41 0.31
N ARG A 104 20.85 -4.09 -0.42
CA ARG A 104 21.18 -5.31 -1.17
C ARG A 104 22.26 -5.06 -2.22
N GLU A 105 22.15 -3.97 -2.97
CA GLU A 105 23.16 -3.53 -3.94
C GLU A 105 24.53 -3.27 -3.27
N GLU A 106 24.55 -2.63 -2.09
CA GLU A 106 25.78 -2.35 -1.33
C GLU A 106 26.41 -3.62 -0.73
N ASP A 107 25.60 -4.60 -0.34
CA ASP A 107 26.05 -5.88 0.21
C ASP A 107 26.41 -6.92 -0.88
N GLY A 108 26.20 -6.60 -2.16
CA GLY A 108 26.53 -7.46 -3.30
C GLY A 108 25.63 -8.69 -3.41
N MET A 109 24.41 -8.61 -2.87
CA MET A 109 23.40 -9.67 -2.99
C MET A 109 22.75 -9.59 -4.37
N ASN A 110 22.48 -10.75 -4.99
CA ASN A 110 21.78 -10.80 -6.27
C ASN A 110 20.26 -10.74 -6.03
N ASP A 111 19.50 -10.26 -7.02
CA ASP A 111 18.03 -10.18 -6.97
C ASP A 111 17.33 -11.55 -6.82
N GLU A 112 18.07 -12.66 -6.93
CA GLU A 112 17.56 -14.03 -6.73
C GLU A 112 17.48 -14.45 -5.25
N ASP A 113 18.12 -13.71 -4.34
CA ASP A 113 18.03 -13.94 -2.90
C ASP A 113 16.74 -13.29 -2.37
N HIS A 114 15.62 -13.99 -2.54
CA HIS A 114 14.27 -13.62 -2.05
C HIS A 114 14.14 -13.77 -0.53
N ASP A 115 15.09 -13.21 0.22
CA ASP A 115 15.02 -13.21 1.69
C ASP A 115 13.88 -12.29 2.15
N GLU A 116 13.07 -12.80 3.06
CA GLU A 116 12.04 -12.02 3.77
C GLU A 116 12.74 -10.87 4.52
N THR A 117 12.37 -9.62 4.18
CA THR A 117 12.93 -8.42 4.81
C THR A 117 11.92 -7.82 5.79
N PRO A 118 12.39 -7.02 6.78
CA PRO A 118 11.48 -6.23 7.61
C PRO A 118 10.55 -5.30 6.81
N GLY A 119 10.94 -4.95 5.57
CA GLY A 119 10.13 -4.18 4.65
C GLY A 119 9.03 -5.00 3.98
N SER A 120 9.36 -6.19 3.46
CA SER A 120 8.36 -7.10 2.87
C SER A 120 7.33 -7.53 3.93
N GLU A 121 7.78 -7.90 5.13
CA GLU A 121 6.90 -8.24 6.29
C GLU A 121 5.95 -7.08 6.65
N PHE A 122 6.44 -5.83 6.59
CA PHE A 122 5.61 -4.65 6.86
C PHE A 122 4.54 -4.43 5.79
N ILE A 123 4.91 -4.58 4.51
CA ILE A 123 4.00 -4.40 3.37
C ILE A 123 2.93 -5.49 3.39
N GLU A 124 3.32 -6.74 3.57
CA GLU A 124 2.43 -7.89 3.67
C GLU A 124 1.41 -7.71 4.80
N PHE A 125 1.89 -7.38 6.00
CA PHE A 125 1.03 -7.05 7.15
C PHE A 125 0.04 -5.93 6.82
N LEU A 126 0.49 -4.87 6.16
CA LEU A 126 -0.34 -3.71 5.85
C LEU A 126 -1.42 -4.03 4.80
N VAL A 127 -1.07 -4.80 3.77
CA VAL A 127 -2.00 -5.26 2.74
C VAL A 127 -3.05 -6.18 3.36
N HIS A 128 -2.65 -7.18 4.14
CA HIS A 128 -3.58 -8.04 4.88
C HIS A 128 -4.52 -7.24 5.79
N HIS A 129 -3.98 -6.27 6.53
CA HIS A 129 -4.78 -5.41 7.40
C HIS A 129 -5.84 -4.62 6.61
N LEU A 130 -5.47 -4.06 5.46
CA LEU A 130 -6.37 -3.28 4.61
C LEU A 130 -7.43 -4.14 3.90
N LEU A 131 -7.08 -5.36 3.48
CA LEU A 131 -8.02 -6.26 2.80
C LEU A 131 -9.27 -6.54 3.63
N ARG A 132 -9.18 -6.51 4.97
CA ARG A 132 -10.32 -6.66 5.89
C ARG A 132 -11.40 -5.58 5.73
N GLY A 133 -11.05 -4.42 5.15
CA GLY A 133 -11.95 -3.28 4.99
C GLY A 133 -12.52 -3.13 3.58
N THR A 134 -12.16 -3.98 2.62
CA THR A 134 -12.64 -3.88 1.22
C THR A 134 -14.15 -4.06 1.14
N ASP A 135 -14.73 -4.93 1.98
CA ASP A 135 -16.17 -5.22 2.11
C ASP A 135 -16.86 -4.50 3.29
N ALA A 136 -16.27 -3.42 3.82
CA ALA A 136 -16.86 -2.68 4.91
C ALA A 136 -18.26 -2.14 4.58
N LYS A 137 -19.17 -2.14 5.56
CA LYS A 137 -20.51 -1.55 5.40
C LYS A 137 -20.45 -0.06 5.06
N ASP A 138 -19.51 0.65 5.68
CA ASP A 138 -19.26 2.06 5.42
C ASP A 138 -18.56 2.26 4.08
N LYS A 139 -19.18 3.04 3.20
CA LYS A 139 -18.64 3.37 1.88
C LYS A 139 -17.35 4.19 1.92
N ASN A 140 -17.16 5.04 2.92
CA ASN A 140 -15.94 5.83 3.06
C ASN A 140 -14.77 4.90 3.37
N VAL A 141 -14.99 3.90 4.24
CA VAL A 141 -14.00 2.87 4.55
C VAL A 141 -13.63 2.09 3.28
N ARG A 142 -14.61 1.60 2.52
CA ARG A 142 -14.32 0.90 1.25
C ARG A 142 -13.52 1.78 0.29
N TYR A 143 -13.93 3.04 0.10
CA TYR A 143 -13.22 3.99 -0.75
C TYR A 143 -11.76 4.18 -0.32
N ARG A 144 -11.51 4.43 0.97
CA ARG A 144 -10.16 4.67 1.50
C ARG A 144 -9.28 3.44 1.45
N VAL A 145 -9.84 2.27 1.74
CA VAL A 145 -9.13 0.99 1.64
C VAL A 145 -8.69 0.74 0.19
N VAL A 146 -9.61 0.85 -0.76
CA VAL A 146 -9.30 0.60 -2.18
C VAL A 146 -8.31 1.64 -2.71
N GLN A 147 -8.43 2.91 -2.30
CA GLN A 147 -7.46 3.97 -2.62
C GLN A 147 -6.05 3.64 -2.09
N LEU A 148 -5.93 3.24 -0.83
CA LEU A 148 -4.63 2.88 -0.23
C LEU A 148 -4.02 1.66 -0.92
N LEU A 149 -4.82 0.62 -1.18
CA LEU A 149 -4.37 -0.56 -1.92
C LEU A 149 -3.92 -0.17 -3.34
N ALA A 150 -4.65 0.71 -4.04
CA ALA A 150 -4.24 1.19 -5.37
C ALA A 150 -2.87 1.90 -5.35
N TYR A 151 -2.54 2.61 -4.26
CA TYR A 151 -1.21 3.20 -4.09
C TYR A 151 -0.15 2.13 -3.82
N PHE A 152 -0.47 1.13 -3.01
CA PHE A 152 0.48 0.09 -2.60
C PHE A 152 0.76 -0.95 -3.67
N VAL A 153 -0.16 -1.20 -4.61
CA VAL A 153 0.05 -2.15 -5.73
C VAL A 153 1.30 -1.83 -6.55
N ASN A 154 1.75 -0.57 -6.60
CA ASN A 154 3.00 -0.21 -7.28
C ASN A 154 4.27 -0.77 -6.61
N TYR A 155 4.15 -1.34 -5.41
CA TYR A 155 5.23 -1.74 -4.52
C TYR A 155 5.12 -3.22 -4.11
N ILE A 156 4.21 -3.97 -4.76
CA ILE A 156 3.78 -5.31 -4.34
C ILE A 156 4.59 -6.44 -4.99
N THR A 157 5.70 -6.13 -5.67
CA THR A 157 6.59 -7.15 -6.27
C THR A 157 7.24 -8.08 -5.25
N GLU A 158 7.12 -7.80 -3.95
CA GLU A 158 7.73 -8.57 -2.85
C GLU A 158 6.70 -9.27 -1.93
N ILE A 159 5.45 -9.48 -2.35
CA ILE A 159 4.48 -10.28 -1.57
C ILE A 159 4.36 -11.71 -2.12
N ASP A 160 3.90 -12.63 -1.27
CA ASP A 160 3.61 -13.99 -1.70
C ASP A 160 2.43 -14.07 -2.70
N GLU A 161 2.37 -15.19 -3.41
CA GLU A 161 1.39 -15.43 -4.45
C GLU A 161 -0.05 -15.46 -3.92
N GLU A 162 -0.28 -16.01 -2.72
CA GLU A 162 -1.62 -16.14 -2.12
C GLU A 162 -2.20 -14.75 -1.79
N LEU A 163 -1.39 -13.87 -1.20
CA LEU A 163 -1.76 -12.50 -0.91
C LEU A 163 -1.97 -11.70 -2.20
N PHE A 164 -1.15 -11.93 -3.22
CA PHE A 164 -1.31 -11.29 -4.52
C PHE A 164 -2.66 -11.66 -5.17
N GLN A 165 -3.01 -12.95 -5.16
CA GLN A 165 -4.30 -13.44 -5.65
C GLN A 165 -5.47 -12.88 -4.82
N ALA A 166 -5.37 -12.89 -3.50
CA ALA A 166 -6.40 -12.35 -2.60
C ALA A 166 -6.63 -10.85 -2.82
N LEU A 167 -5.55 -10.08 -3.05
CA LEU A 167 -5.61 -8.67 -3.38
C LEU A 167 -6.30 -8.44 -4.73
N HIS A 168 -5.87 -9.15 -5.78
CA HIS A 168 -6.47 -9.06 -7.11
C HIS A 168 -7.97 -9.36 -7.07
N TYR A 169 -8.36 -10.47 -6.44
CA TYR A 169 -9.76 -10.87 -6.26
C TYR A 169 -10.57 -9.79 -5.54
N SER A 170 -10.06 -9.28 -4.42
CA SER A 170 -10.73 -8.26 -3.62
C SER A 170 -10.94 -6.96 -4.40
N LEU A 171 -9.93 -6.49 -5.12
CA LEU A 171 -10.01 -5.27 -5.94
C LEU A 171 -10.95 -5.45 -7.14
N ARG A 172 -10.93 -6.62 -7.79
CA ARG A 172 -11.80 -6.92 -8.93
C ARG A 172 -13.27 -6.87 -8.50
N ASN A 173 -13.60 -7.40 -7.33
CA ASN A 173 -14.95 -7.32 -6.77
C ASN A 173 -15.41 -5.88 -6.50
N ARG A 174 -14.49 -4.91 -6.41
CA ARG A 174 -14.82 -3.49 -6.24
C ARG A 174 -15.09 -2.74 -7.54
N LEU A 175 -14.82 -3.34 -8.70
CA LEU A 175 -15.28 -2.82 -10.00
C LEU A 175 -16.81 -2.75 -10.10
N LYS A 176 -17.53 -3.54 -9.28
CA LYS A 176 -18.99 -3.56 -9.21
C LYS A 176 -19.53 -2.95 -7.91
N ASP A 177 -18.74 -2.12 -7.22
CA ASP A 177 -19.21 -1.45 -6.01
C ASP A 177 -20.39 -0.52 -6.34
N LYS A 178 -21.32 -0.41 -5.38
CA LYS A 178 -22.50 0.46 -5.50
C LYS A 178 -22.11 1.93 -5.65
N GLU A 179 -20.99 2.33 -5.05
CA GLU A 179 -20.53 3.72 -5.04
C GLU A 179 -19.50 3.96 -6.15
N SER A 180 -19.79 4.90 -7.04
CA SER A 180 -18.93 5.24 -8.19
C SER A 180 -17.49 5.57 -7.79
N ASN A 181 -17.31 6.32 -6.70
CA ASN A 181 -15.99 6.66 -6.19
C ASN A 181 -15.15 5.44 -5.80
N VAL A 182 -15.78 4.36 -5.34
CA VAL A 182 -15.08 3.10 -5.03
C VAL A 182 -14.70 2.38 -6.33
N ARG A 183 -15.62 2.32 -7.30
CA ARG A 183 -15.35 1.74 -8.63
C ARG A 183 -14.17 2.41 -9.34
N ILE A 184 -14.09 3.74 -9.30
CA ILE A 184 -12.97 4.50 -9.88
C ILE A 184 -11.64 4.08 -9.25
N GLN A 185 -11.56 3.96 -7.92
CA GLN A 185 -10.32 3.50 -7.28
C GLN A 185 -10.00 2.04 -7.62
N ALA A 186 -11.03 1.19 -7.75
CA ALA A 186 -10.85 -0.20 -8.18
C ALA A 186 -10.30 -0.28 -9.61
N ILE A 187 -10.77 0.57 -10.52
CA ILE A 187 -10.22 0.70 -11.89
C ILE A 187 -8.74 1.07 -11.84
N VAL A 188 -8.38 2.10 -11.06
CA VAL A 188 -6.98 2.54 -10.88
C VAL A 188 -6.11 1.42 -10.31
N ALA A 189 -6.64 0.63 -9.37
CA ALA A 189 -5.91 -0.50 -8.80
C ALA A 189 -5.74 -1.63 -9.81
N ILE A 190 -6.83 -2.07 -10.46
CA ILE A 190 -6.85 -3.18 -11.41
C ILE A 190 -6.04 -2.87 -12.68
N SER A 191 -5.94 -1.60 -13.10
CA SER A 191 -5.10 -1.23 -14.24
C SER A 191 -3.62 -1.57 -14.03
N ARG A 192 -3.18 -1.70 -12.76
CA ARG A 192 -1.81 -2.12 -12.44
C ARG A 192 -1.61 -3.62 -12.61
N PHE A 193 -2.67 -4.43 -12.51
CA PHE A 193 -2.60 -5.88 -12.66
C PHE A 193 -2.49 -6.34 -14.13
N GLN A 194 -2.71 -5.43 -15.10
CA GLN A 194 -2.60 -5.74 -16.53
C GLN A 194 -1.21 -6.23 -16.97
N PHE A 195 -0.18 -5.97 -16.15
CA PHE A 195 1.21 -6.33 -16.43
C PHE A 195 1.64 -7.64 -15.77
N PHE A 196 0.75 -8.32 -15.05
CA PHE A 196 1.05 -9.57 -14.32
C PHE A 196 0.34 -10.75 -14.97
N GLU A 197 0.99 -11.90 -15.07
CA GLU A 197 0.33 -13.15 -15.45
C GLU A 197 -0.49 -13.67 -14.26
N LEU A 198 -1.79 -13.82 -14.42
CA LEU A 198 -2.71 -14.23 -13.35
C LEU A 198 -3.17 -15.66 -13.57
N ALA A 199 -3.29 -16.46 -12.50
CA ALA A 199 -3.71 -17.87 -12.60
C ALA A 199 -5.06 -18.06 -13.33
N ASP A 200 -6.00 -17.12 -13.18
CA ASP A 200 -7.30 -17.13 -13.86
C ASP A 200 -7.20 -16.98 -15.41
N ASP A 201 -6.02 -16.64 -15.94
CA ASP A 201 -5.80 -16.53 -17.39
C ASP A 201 -5.60 -17.89 -18.10
N GLU A 202 -5.36 -18.98 -17.35
CA GLU A 202 -5.08 -20.31 -17.89
C GLU A 202 -6.33 -21.15 -18.21
N GLU A 203 -7.47 -20.95 -17.53
CA GLU A 203 -8.69 -21.76 -17.72
C GLU A 203 -9.37 -21.59 -19.11
N ASN A 204 -8.93 -20.62 -19.93
CA ASN A 204 -9.48 -20.36 -21.27
C ASN A 204 -8.57 -20.86 -22.42
N ALA A 205 -7.61 -21.76 -22.15
CA ALA A 205 -6.57 -22.20 -23.10
C ALA A 205 -7.02 -23.18 -24.20
N ASN A 206 -8.30 -23.19 -24.61
CA ASN A 206 -8.83 -24.10 -25.65
C ASN A 206 -9.07 -23.43 -27.02
N GLY A 207 -8.31 -22.38 -27.37
CA GLY A 207 -8.49 -21.68 -28.65
C GLY A 207 -7.19 -21.10 -29.22
N TYR A 208 -6.58 -21.82 -30.16
CA TYR A 208 -5.47 -21.31 -30.96
C TYR A 208 -5.86 -19.99 -31.67
N ASN A 209 -5.05 -18.93 -31.50
CA ASN A 209 -5.10 -17.62 -32.18
C ASN A 209 -5.99 -16.48 -31.63
N GLN A 210 -6.12 -16.32 -30.31
CA GLN A 210 -6.48 -15.01 -29.76
C GLN A 210 -5.35 -14.48 -28.87
N LYS A 211 -4.85 -13.27 -29.18
CA LYS A 211 -3.91 -12.52 -28.35
C LYS A 211 -4.47 -12.54 -26.93
N HIS A 212 -3.87 -13.34 -26.03
CA HIS A 212 -4.43 -13.61 -24.71
C HIS A 212 -4.62 -12.28 -23.98
N MET A 213 -5.86 -11.88 -23.79
CA MET A 213 -6.18 -10.65 -23.09
C MET A 213 -6.23 -10.97 -21.59
N ASN A 214 -5.29 -10.39 -20.84
CA ASN A 214 -5.17 -10.52 -19.39
C ASN A 214 -6.51 -10.28 -18.67
N SER A 215 -6.77 -11.04 -17.60
CA SER A 215 -7.99 -11.02 -16.80
C SER A 215 -8.34 -9.62 -16.25
N ALA A 216 -7.34 -8.82 -15.86
CA ALA A 216 -7.52 -7.42 -15.47
C ALA A 216 -8.02 -6.58 -16.65
N THR A 217 -7.45 -6.76 -17.85
CA THR A 217 -7.89 -6.06 -19.07
C THR A 217 -9.31 -6.43 -19.46
N LYS A 218 -9.69 -7.72 -19.41
CA LYS A 218 -11.08 -8.18 -19.62
C LYS A 218 -12.05 -7.53 -18.62
N SER A 219 -11.66 -7.45 -17.36
CA SER A 219 -12.48 -6.85 -16.30
C SER A 219 -12.70 -5.36 -16.51
N LEU A 220 -11.65 -4.65 -16.94
CA LEU A 220 -11.72 -3.23 -17.23
C LEU A 220 -12.59 -2.93 -18.46
N LEU A 221 -12.50 -3.74 -19.52
CA LEU A 221 -13.40 -3.61 -20.68
C LEU A 221 -14.85 -3.85 -20.30
N THR A 222 -15.11 -4.90 -19.50
CA THR A 222 -16.46 -5.18 -19.00
C THR A 222 -16.98 -4.02 -18.15
N ALA A 223 -16.14 -3.42 -17.31
CA ALA A 223 -16.52 -2.26 -16.51
C ALA A 223 -16.81 -1.05 -17.41
N LEU A 224 -16.00 -0.77 -18.43
CA LEU A 224 -16.21 0.33 -19.38
C LEU A 224 -17.52 0.20 -20.17
N GLU A 225 -17.88 -1.01 -20.57
CA GLU A 225 -19.10 -1.27 -21.35
C GLU A 225 -20.39 -1.17 -20.52
N ASN A 226 -20.30 -1.38 -19.20
CA ASN A 226 -21.46 -1.56 -18.33
C ASN A 226 -21.50 -0.61 -17.12
N ASP A 227 -20.59 0.38 -17.01
CA ASP A 227 -20.68 1.38 -15.93
C ASP A 227 -21.76 2.41 -16.26
N ASP A 228 -22.84 2.39 -15.48
CA ASP A 228 -23.98 3.29 -15.61
C ASP A 228 -23.66 4.78 -15.30
N VAL A 229 -22.44 5.10 -14.81
CA VAL A 229 -22.07 6.44 -14.38
C VAL A 229 -20.96 7.04 -15.27
N PRO A 230 -21.27 8.02 -16.15
CA PRO A 230 -20.24 8.77 -16.87
C PRO A 230 -19.43 9.65 -15.89
N GLU A 231 -18.10 9.67 -16.05
CA GLU A 231 -17.09 10.37 -15.22
C GLU A 231 -17.29 11.88 -14.95
N LYS A 232 -18.37 12.51 -15.43
CA LYS A 232 -18.58 13.97 -15.43
C LYS A 232 -18.81 14.62 -14.05
N GLU A 233 -18.66 13.89 -12.94
CA GLU A 233 -18.68 14.45 -11.57
C GLU A 233 -17.27 14.73 -11.01
N LEU A 234 -16.21 14.64 -11.82
CA LEU A 234 -14.82 14.70 -11.35
C LEU A 234 -14.19 16.11 -11.23
N GLU A 235 -14.91 17.20 -11.55
CA GLU A 235 -14.39 18.58 -11.40
C GLU A 235 -15.28 19.54 -10.58
N MET A 236 -16.00 19.05 -9.56
CA MET A 236 -16.64 19.94 -8.56
C MET A 236 -16.27 19.58 -7.13
#